data_AF-A0A9E1M8E6-F1
#
_entry.id   AF-A0A9E1M8E6-F1
#
_cell.length_a   1.000
_cell.length_b   1.000
_cell.length_c   1.000
_cell.angle_alpha   90.00
_cell.angle_beta   90.00
_cell.angle_gamma   90.00
#
_symmetry.space_group_name_H-M   'P 1'
#
loop_
_entity.id
_entity.type
_entity.pdbx_description
1 polymer ?
#
loop_
_entity_poly.entity_id
_entity_poly.type
_entity_poly.pdbx_seq_one_letter_code
_entity_poly.pdbx_strand_id
1 'polypeptide(L)'
;MLFVIPGIIKAISYSMAYFVLADNPELSAKETLDESKRITSGHIGDLFVLYLSFIPWVLLGAITCGLALVYVVPYMQTTMANYYLELKDN
;
A
#
# COMPACT_ATOMS: atom_id res chain seq x y z
N MET A 1 2.44 17.42 -17.28
CA MET A 1 2.54 16.00 -16.84
C MET A 1 2.78 15.92 -15.32
N LEU A 2 1.95 16.61 -14.52
CA LEU A 2 2.09 16.72 -13.05
C LEU A 2 0.99 15.96 -12.28
N PHE A 3 0.28 15.04 -12.94
CA PHE A 3 -0.89 14.34 -12.38
C PHE A 3 -0.60 12.89 -11.97
N VAL A 4 0.58 12.34 -12.31
CA VAL A 4 0.97 10.99 -11.92
C VAL A 4 1.22 10.92 -10.41
N ILE A 5 1.94 11.89 -9.88
CA ILE A 5 2.29 11.98 -8.44
C ILE A 5 1.04 12.08 -7.55
N PRO A 6 0.10 13.02 -7.75
CA PRO A 6 -1.10 13.10 -6.90
C PRO A 6 -2.05 11.90 -7.07
N GLY A 7 -2.08 11.27 -8.25
CA GLY A 7 -2.84 10.04 -8.48
C GLY A 7 -2.27 8.84 -7.69
N ILE A 8 -0.94 8.68 -7.71
CA ILE A 8 -0.25 7.64 -6.95
C ILE A 8 -0.41 7.88 -5.44
N ILE A 9 -0.28 9.12 -4.97
CA ILE A 9 -0.49 9.51 -3.55
C ILE A 9 -1.90 9.11 -3.09
N LYS A 10 -2.94 9.36 -3.89
CA LYS A 10 -4.30 8.93 -3.57
C LYS A 10 -4.46 7.41 -3.57
N ALA A 11 -3.89 6.71 -4.56
CA ALA A 11 -3.93 5.25 -4.62
C ALA A 11 -3.25 4.62 -3.40
N ILE A 12 -2.11 5.18 -2.98
CA ILE A 12 -1.38 4.76 -1.77
C ILE A 12 -2.20 5.05 -0.51
N SER A 13 -2.78 6.24 -0.39
CA SER A 13 -3.62 6.60 0.77
C SER A 13 -4.85 5.69 0.94
N TYR A 14 -5.30 5.03 -0.14
CA TYR A 14 -6.39 4.06 -0.11
C TYR A 14 -5.92 2.60 -0.10
N SER A 15 -4.64 2.35 -0.30
CA SER A 15 -4.08 0.99 -0.24
C SER A 15 -4.25 0.35 1.15
N MET A 16 -4.31 1.18 2.19
CA MET A 16 -4.49 0.74 3.58
C MET A 16 -5.95 0.55 3.99
N ALA A 17 -6.91 1.02 3.18
CA ALA A 17 -8.33 0.89 3.46
C ALA A 17 -8.77 -0.57 3.55
N TYR A 18 -8.12 -1.45 2.80
CA TYR A 18 -8.36 -2.89 2.88
C TYR A 18 -8.01 -3.46 4.26
N PHE A 19 -6.89 -3.04 4.85
CA PHE A 19 -6.48 -3.49 6.19
C PHE A 19 -7.37 -2.90 7.29
N VAL A 20 -7.74 -1.62 7.17
CA VAL A 20 -8.68 -0.96 8.10
C VAL A 20 -10.05 -1.66 8.10
N LEU A 21 -10.56 -2.02 6.92
CA LEU A 21 -11.83 -2.75 6.79
C LEU A 21 -11.74 -4.17 7.35
N ALA A 22 -10.60 -4.84 7.15
CA ALA A 22 -10.36 -6.17 7.71
C ALA A 22 -10.33 -6.15 9.25
N ASP A 23 -9.75 -5.11 9.85
CA ASP A 23 -9.71 -4.93 11.30
C ASP A 23 -11.07 -4.46 11.88
N ASN A 24 -11.83 -3.67 11.13
CA ASN A 24 -13.12 -3.12 11.58
C ASN A 24 -14.20 -3.30 10.50
N PRO A 25 -14.75 -4.52 10.34
CA PRO A 25 -15.73 -4.82 9.30
C PRO A 25 -17.07 -4.11 9.48
N GLU A 26 -17.31 -3.50 10.63
CA GLU A 26 -18.54 -2.74 10.93
C GLU A 26 -18.50 -1.29 10.44
N LEU A 27 -17.34 -0.78 10.00
CA LEU A 27 -17.21 0.59 9.49
C LEU A 27 -17.86 0.75 8.12
N SER A 28 -18.51 1.89 7.89
CA SER A 28 -18.97 2.23 6.54
C SER A 28 -17.77 2.44 5.61
N ALA A 29 -18.00 2.31 4.30
CA ALA A 29 -16.97 2.53 3.29
C ALA A 29 -16.33 3.92 3.39
N LYS A 30 -17.09 4.94 3.82
CA LYS A 30 -16.58 6.30 4.01
C LYS A 30 -15.68 6.40 5.24
N GLU A 31 -16.10 5.82 6.36
CA GLU A 31 -15.31 5.81 7.60
C GLU A 31 -14.01 5.04 7.45
N THR A 32 -14.06 3.92 6.71
CA THR A 32 -12.85 3.14 6.36
C THR A 32 -11.84 3.98 5.56
N LEU A 33 -12.31 4.76 4.58
CA LEU A 33 -11.45 5.61 3.77
C LEU A 33 -10.90 6.79 4.57
N ASP A 34 -11.72 7.41 5.41
CA ASP A 34 -11.30 8.51 6.27
C ASP A 34 -10.25 8.04 7.29
N GLU A 35 -10.42 6.84 7.85
CA GLU A 35 -9.47 6.24 8.78
C GLU A 35 -8.18 5.81 8.08
N SER A 36 -8.27 5.17 6.90
CA SER A 36 -7.10 4.87 6.06
C SER A 36 -6.30 6.12 5.74
N LYS A 37 -6.99 7.24 5.45
CA LYS A 37 -6.33 8.50 5.18
C LYS A 37 -5.68 9.08 6.43
N ARG A 38 -6.31 8.93 7.61
CA ARG A 38 -5.78 9.40 8.90
C ARG A 38 -4.48 8.69 9.26
N ILE A 39 -4.46 7.35 9.23
CA ILE A 39 -3.26 6.55 9.57
C ILE A 39 -2.12 6.76 8.56
N THR A 40 -2.45 7.04 7.30
CA THR A 40 -1.44 7.23 6.25
C THR A 40 -0.97 8.69 6.17
N SER A 41 -1.68 9.63 6.82
CA SER A 41 -1.42 11.06 6.74
C SER A 41 -0.12 11.42 7.49
N GLY A 42 0.94 11.68 6.73
CA GLY A 42 2.28 11.98 7.27
C GLY A 42 3.35 11.05 6.71
N HIS A 43 2.96 9.83 6.33
CA HIS A 43 3.86 8.77 5.84
C HIS A 43 3.65 8.41 4.37
N ILE A 44 2.90 9.23 3.63
CA ILE A 44 2.62 8.99 2.21
C ILE A 44 3.90 9.02 1.37
N GLY A 45 4.89 9.84 1.77
CA GLY A 45 6.20 9.91 1.11
C GLY A 45 7.01 8.62 1.26
N ASP A 46 7.02 8.06 2.46
CA ASP A 46 7.71 6.80 2.77
C ASP A 46 7.08 5.63 2.02
N LEU A 47 5.75 5.56 2.00
CA LEU A 47 5.02 4.58 1.19
C LEU A 47 5.31 4.72 -0.30
N PHE A 48 5.44 5.95 -0.81
CA PHE A 48 5.80 6.16 -2.21
C PHE A 48 7.17 5.55 -2.54
N VAL A 49 8.17 5.79 -1.69
CA VAL A 49 9.51 5.20 -1.85
C VAL A 49 9.44 3.67 -1.73
N LEU A 50 8.63 3.16 -0.80
CA LEU A 50 8.40 1.73 -0.63
C LEU A 50 7.83 1.09 -1.91
N TYR A 51 6.79 1.68 -2.50
CA TYR A 51 6.25 1.22 -3.79
C TYR A 51 7.26 1.33 -4.92
N LEU A 52 8.09 2.39 -4.93
CA LEU A 52 9.17 2.54 -5.91
C LEU A 52 10.20 1.40 -5.81
N SER A 53 10.49 0.95 -4.59
CA SER A 53 11.41 -0.16 -4.33
C SER A 53 10.91 -1.49 -4.90
N PHE A 54 9.60 -1.63 -5.13
CA PHE A 54 8.97 -2.82 -5.72
C PHE A 54 8.97 -2.83 -7.25
N ILE A 55 9.22 -1.70 -7.91
CA ILE A 55 9.24 -1.63 -9.39
C ILE A 55 10.27 -2.61 -10.00
N PRO A 56 11.53 -2.69 -9.52
CA PRO A 56 12.50 -3.65 -10.03
C PRO A 56 12.07 -5.11 -9.82
N TRP A 57 11.41 -5.41 -8.71
CA TRP A 57 10.92 -6.76 -8.39
C TRP A 57 9.79 -7.21 -9.32
N VAL A 58 8.87 -6.29 -9.65
CA VAL A 58 7.81 -6.55 -10.63
C VAL A 58 8.38 -6.72 -12.03
N LEU A 59 9.37 -5.89 -12.41
CA LEU A 59 10.08 -6.03 -13.67
C LEU A 59 10.82 -7.37 -13.77
N LEU A 60 11.47 -7.81 -12.69
CA LEU A 60 12.09 -9.13 -12.60
C LEU A 60 11.04 -10.25 -12.70
N GLY A 61 9.86 -10.05 -12.11
CA GLY A 61 8.68 -10.89 -12.31
C GLY A 61 8.31 -11.05 -13.78
N ALA A 62 8.24 -9.95 -14.53
CA ALA A 62 7.94 -9.99 -15.96
C ALA A 62 9.02 -10.74 -16.77
N ILE A 63 10.30 -10.50 -16.47
CA ILE A 63 11.44 -11.16 -17.15
C ILE A 63 11.45 -12.68 -16.89
N THR A 64 11.06 -13.09 -15.69
CA THR A 64 11.00 -14.51 -15.28
C THR A 64 9.68 -15.20 -15.66
N CYS A 65 8.87 -14.60 -16.55
CA CYS A 65 7.54 -15.08 -16.93
C CYS A 65 6.60 -15.33 -15.73
N GLY A 66 6.73 -14.52 -14.68
CA GLY A 66 5.89 -14.59 -13.47
C GLY A 66 6.45 -15.46 -12.34
N LEU A 67 7.58 -16.14 -12.51
CA LEU A 67 8.15 -16.99 -11.45
C LEU A 67 8.57 -16.18 -10.22
N ALA A 68 9.22 -15.02 -10.41
CA ALA A 68 9.59 -14.19 -9.28
C ALA A 68 8.37 -13.56 -8.59
N LEU A 69 7.23 -13.39 -9.29
CA LEU A 69 6.01 -12.85 -8.68
C LEU A 69 5.45 -13.74 -7.57
N VAL A 70 5.68 -15.05 -7.63
CA VAL A 70 5.26 -16.00 -6.58
C VAL A 70 5.86 -15.63 -5.22
N TYR A 71 7.08 -15.08 -5.20
CA TYR A 71 7.75 -14.61 -3.98
C TYR A 71 7.47 -13.13 -3.71
N VAL A 72 7.45 -12.31 -4.76
CA VAL A 72 7.29 -10.85 -4.64
C VAL A 72 5.90 -10.47 -4.12
N VAL A 73 4.84 -11.18 -4.54
CA VAL A 73 3.46 -10.90 -4.10
C VAL A 73 3.28 -11.07 -2.58
N PRO A 74 3.58 -12.25 -1.97
CA PRO A 74 3.44 -12.39 -0.53
C PRO A 74 4.41 -11.47 0.23
N TYR A 75 5.62 -11.23 -0.30
CA TYR A 75 6.55 -10.28 0.29
C TYR A 75 5.99 -8.84 0.31
N MET A 76 5.38 -8.39 -0.80
CA MET A 76 4.68 -7.10 -0.86
C MET A 76 3.52 -7.03 0.13
N GLN A 77 2.69 -8.07 0.20
CA GLN A 77 1.55 -8.11 1.12
C GLN A 77 1.98 -8.07 2.58
N THR A 78 2.97 -8.88 2.98
CA THR A 78 3.53 -8.85 4.34
C THR A 78 4.14 -7.51 4.68
N THR A 79 4.86 -6.89 3.74
CA THR A 79 5.45 -5.56 3.94
C THR A 79 4.37 -4.51 4.18
N MET A 80 3.31 -4.50 3.37
CA MET A 80 2.19 -3.55 3.55
C MET A 80 1.42 -3.80 4.84
N ALA A 81 1.23 -5.06 5.24
CA ALA A 81 0.59 -5.41 6.51
C ALA A 81 1.42 -4.96 7.72
N ASN A 82 2.74 -5.19 7.70
CA ASN A 82 3.63 -4.71 8.76
C ASN A 82 3.67 -3.19 8.82
N TYR A 83 3.68 -2.51 7.67
CA TYR A 83 3.64 -1.06 7.60
C TYR A 83 2.34 -0.51 8.18
N TYR A 84 1.19 -1.15 7.90
CA TYR A 84 -0.08 -0.81 8.52
C TYR A 84 -0.04 -0.94 10.04
N LEU A 85 0.54 -2.02 10.57
CA LEU A 85 0.69 -2.21 12.02
C LEU A 85 1.57 -1.13 12.65
N GLU A 86 2.68 -0.78 12.01
CA GLU A 86 3.58 0.28 12.47
C GLU A 86 2.92 1.67 12.46
N LEU A 87 2.09 1.95 11.45
CA LEU A 87 1.29 3.18 11.39
C LEU A 87 0.15 3.21 12.41
N LYS A 88 -0.36 2.05 12.83
CA LYS A 88 -1.44 1.93 13.81
C LYS A 88 -0.91 2.07 15.24
N ASP A 89 0.31 1.61 15.49
CA ASP A 89 0.96 1.65 16.81
C ASP A 89 1.62 3.01 17.12
N ASN A 90 1.87 3.86 16.11
CA ASN A 90 2.36 5.24 16.26
C ASN A 90 1.23 6.28 16.36
#